data_AF-A0AA41S005-F1
#
_entry.id   AF-A0AA41S005-F1
#
_cell.length_a   1.000
_cell.length_b   1.000
_cell.length_c   1.000
_cell.angle_alpha   90.00
_cell.angle_beta   90.00
_cell.angle_gamma   90.00
#
_symmetry.space_group_name_H-M   'P 1'
#
loop_
_entity.id
_entity.type
_entity.pdbx_description
1 polymer ?
#
loop_
_entity_poly.entity_id
_entity_poly.type
_entity_poly.pdbx_seq_one_letter_code
_entity_poly.pdbx_strand_id
1 'polypeptide(L)' 'VRLERHNWHRKLLKTKDPVIVSVGWRRYQTKPFYAMKGRHGSYRLLRHTPHVMPCIAMFWGPLAPPSTGLAVVQSLADDE' A
#
# COMPACT_ATOMS: atom_id res chain seq x y z
N VAL A 1 -2.92 -3.27 6.35
CA VAL A 1 -3.71 -2.04 6.15
C VAL A 1 -4.58 -2.18 4.91
N ARG A 2 -5.81 -1.67 4.92
CA ARG A 2 -6.65 -1.60 3.71
C ARG A 2 -6.20 -0.40 2.87
N LEU A 3 -5.79 -0.64 1.62
CA LEU A 3 -5.32 0.38 0.69
C LEU A 3 -6.15 0.37 -0.58
N GLU A 4 -6.41 1.56 -1.09
CA GLU A 4 -7.05 1.81 -2.38
C GLU A 4 -6.06 2.61 -3.24
N ARG A 5 -6.02 2.30 -4.53
CA ARG A 5 -5.19 3.06 -5.46
C ARG A 5 -5.77 4.46 -5.57
N HIS A 6 -4.92 5.47 -5.48
CA HIS A 6 -5.33 6.85 -5.74
C HIS A 6 -5.78 7.00 -7.21
N ASN A 7 -6.94 7.63 -7.45
CA ASN A 7 -7.56 7.68 -8.77
C ASN A 7 -6.63 8.25 -9.85
N TRP A 8 -5.86 9.29 -9.51
CA TRP A 8 -4.93 9.96 -10.43
C TRP A 8 -3.58 9.23 -10.60
N HIS A 9 -3.28 8.20 -9.80
CA HIS A 9 -2.02 7.48 -9.92
C HIS A 9 -2.11 6.41 -11.01
N ARG A 10 -1.49 6.68 -12.17
CA ARG A 10 -1.63 5.84 -13.38
C ARG A 10 -1.01 4.44 -13.28
N LYS A 11 0.02 4.26 -12.46
CA LYS A 11 0.78 3.00 -12.36
C LYS A 11 0.17 2.08 -11.31
N LEU A 12 0.29 0.76 -11.53
CA LEU A 12 -0.02 -0.23 -10.50
C LEU A 12 1.22 -0.48 -9.66
N LEU A 13 1.06 -0.51 -8.34
CA LEU A 13 2.15 -0.82 -7.43
C LEU A 13 2.35 -2.33 -7.41
N LYS A 14 3.58 -2.81 -7.64
CA LYS A 14 3.89 -4.23 -7.57
C LYS A 14 4.24 -4.63 -6.14
N THR A 15 3.94 -5.88 -5.80
CA THR A 15 4.35 -6.48 -4.53
C THR A 15 5.88 -6.56 -4.46
N LYS A 16 6.45 -6.22 -3.29
CA LYS A 16 7.89 -6.11 -2.99
C LYS A 16 8.63 -4.92 -3.60
N ASP A 17 7.97 -4.10 -4.41
CA ASP A 17 8.58 -2.84 -4.85
C ASP A 17 8.65 -1.86 -3.68
N PRO A 18 9.76 -1.11 -3.52
CA PRO A 18 9.87 -0.15 -2.45
C PRO A 18 8.86 0.99 -2.64
N VAL A 19 8.14 1.31 -1.57
CA VAL A 19 7.25 2.47 -1.49
C VAL A 19 7.51 3.23 -0.21
N ILE A 20 7.20 4.50 -0.20
CA ILE A 20 7.29 5.36 0.97
C ILE A 20 5.90 5.45 1.58
N VAL A 21 5.80 5.06 2.85
CA VAL A 21 4.58 5.14 3.63
C VAL A 21 4.67 6.38 4.51
N SER A 22 3.64 7.22 4.44
CA SER A 22 3.43 8.34 5.35
C SER A 22 2.27 8.00 6.27
N VAL A 23 2.54 7.89 7.57
CA VAL A 23 1.55 7.58 8.60
C VAL A 23 1.83 8.42 9.85
N GLY A 24 0.85 9.22 10.25
CA GLY A 24 1.06 10.24 11.29
C GLY A 24 2.22 11.17 10.92
N TRP A 25 3.18 11.31 11.85
CA TRP A 25 4.39 12.15 11.66
C TRP A 25 5.55 11.42 11.00
N ARG A 26 5.41 10.13 10.70
CA ARG A 26 6.51 9.27 10.25
C ARG A 26 6.41 9.02 8.75
N ARG A 27 7.56 9.16 8.08
CA ARG A 27 7.77 8.77 6.69
C ARG A 27 8.92 7.78 6.65
N TYR A 28 8.69 6.63 6.02
CA TYR A 28 9.71 5.59 5.88
C TYR A 28 9.45 4.75 4.64
N GLN A 29 10.52 4.18 4.11
CA GLN A 29 10.47 3.29 2.95
C GLN A 29 10.26 1.84 3.42
N THR A 30 9.37 1.11 2.76
CA THR A 30 9.10 -0.30 3.05
C THR A 30 8.73 -1.05 1.77
N LYS A 31 8.71 -2.39 1.82
CA LYS A 31 8.36 -3.26 0.71
C LYS A 31 7.07 -4.03 1.04
N PRO A 32 5.90 -3.58 0.54
CA PRO A 32 4.62 -4.18 0.88
C PRO A 32 4.32 -5.43 0.06
N PHE A 33 3.54 -6.31 0.69
CA PHE A 33 2.83 -7.40 0.05
C PHE A 33 1.36 -7.04 -0.06
N TYR A 34 0.81 -7.11 -1.27
CA TYR A 34 -0.61 -6.88 -1.50
C TYR A 34 -1.36 -8.21 -1.53
N ALA A 35 -2.51 -8.27 -0.85
CA ALA A 35 -3.36 -9.44 -0.78
C ALA A 35 -4.84 -9.05 -0.87
N MET A 36 -5.67 -10.00 -1.26
CA MET A 36 -7.12 -9.85 -1.27
C MET A 36 -7.75 -10.92 -0.41
N LYS A 37 -8.72 -10.52 0.43
CA LYS A 37 -9.51 -11.47 1.22
C LYS A 37 -10.51 -12.16 0.29
N GLY A 38 -10.40 -13.47 0.17
CA GLY A 38 -11.36 -14.32 -0.55
C GLY A 38 -12.65 -14.53 0.24
N ARG A 39 -13.65 -15.14 -0.41
CA ARG A 39 -14.96 -15.42 0.20
C ARG A 39 -14.88 -16.35 1.42
N HIS A 40 -13.91 -17.25 1.44
CA HIS A 40 -13.69 -18.23 2.52
C HIS A 40 -12.73 -17.74 3.61
N GLY A 41 -12.49 -16.44 3.70
CA GLY A 41 -11.57 -15.86 4.70
C GLY A 41 -10.07 -16.06 4.38
N SER A 42 -9.73 -16.81 3.34
CA SER A 42 -8.35 -16.96 2.88
C SER A 42 -7.81 -15.65 2.28
N TYR A 43 -6.51 -15.40 2.47
CA TYR A 43 -5.83 -14.26 1.85
C TYR A 43 -5.05 -14.74 0.62
N ARG A 44 -5.42 -14.21 -0.55
CA ARG A 44 -4.72 -14.47 -1.80
C ARG A 44 -3.72 -13.37 -2.08
N LEU A 45 -2.44 -13.72 -2.18
CA LEU A 45 -1.38 -12.78 -2.57
C LEU A 45 -1.60 -12.28 -4.00
N LEU A 46 -1.38 -10.99 -4.20
CA LEU A 46 -1.46 -10.32 -5.49
C LEU A 46 -0.05 -9.96 -5.98
N ARG A 47 0.15 -10.01 -7.29
CA ARG A 47 1.39 -9.52 -7.93
C ARG A 47 1.45 -7.99 -7.98
N HIS A 48 0.28 -7.36 -8.14
CA HIS A 48 0.12 -5.90 -8.21
C HIS A 48 -1.17 -5.47 -7.51
N THR A 49 -1.27 -4.19 -7.17
CA THR A 49 -2.51 -3.61 -6.64
C THR A 49 -3.64 -3.71 -7.66
N PRO A 50 -4.89 -3.95 -7.23
CA PRO A 50 -6.06 -3.85 -8.10
C PRO A 50 -6.32 -2.39 -8.54
N HIS A 51 -7.02 -2.21 -9.66
CA HIS A 51 -7.23 -0.89 -10.26
C HIS A 51 -8.27 -0.02 -9.52
N VAL A 52 -9.36 -0.65 -9.08
CA VAL A 52 -10.53 0.03 -8.49
C VAL A 52 -10.83 -0.45 -7.08
N MET A 53 -10.63 -1.74 -6.81
CA MET A 53 -11.00 -2.32 -5.53
C MET A 53 -9.95 -2.06 -4.45
N PRO A 54 -10.34 -1.99 -3.17
CA PRO A 54 -9.39 -2.06 -2.07
C PRO A 54 -8.66 -3.39 -2.03
N CYS A 55 -7.41 -3.35 -1.57
CA CYS A 55 -6.63 -4.52 -1.21
C CYS A 55 -6.07 -4.37 0.20
N ILE A 56 -5.55 -5.47 0.74
CA ILE A 56 -4.84 -5.49 2.01
C ILE A 56 -3.36 -5.43 1.72
N ALA A 57 -2.68 -4.41 2.22
CA ALA A 57 -1.23 -4.31 2.21
C ALA A 57 -0.65 -4.73 3.55
N MET A 58 0.37 -5.57 3.50
CA MET A 58 1.15 -6.06 4.64
C MET A 58 2.59 -5.60 4.46
N PHE A 59 3.11 -4.85 5.43
CA PHE A 59 4.48 -4.36 5.41
C PHE A 59 4.97 -4.19 6.83
N TRP A 60 6.30 -4.21 6.99
CA TRP A 60 6.93 -3.93 8.26
C TRP A 60 7.18 -2.42 8.40
N GLY A 61 6.98 -1.89 9.60
CA GLY A 61 7.18 -0.49 9.92
C GLY A 61 6.75 -0.15 11.34
N PRO A 62 6.93 1.12 11.76
CA PRO A 62 6.52 1.57 13.08
C PRO A 62 5.00 1.46 13.28
N LEU A 63 4.60 1.01 14.47
CA LEU A 63 3.19 0.86 14.81
C LEU A 63 2.50 2.23 14.89
N ALA A 64 1.31 2.30 14.31
CA ALA A 64 0.37 3.40 14.45
C ALA A 64 -0.95 2.85 15.01
N PRO A 65 -1.75 3.65 15.73
CA PRO A 65 -3.06 3.21 16.21
C PRO A 65 -3.94 2.67 15.07
N PRO A 66 -4.78 1.66 15.32
CA PRO A 66 -5.77 1.21 14.33
C PRO A 66 -6.61 2.39 13.84
N SER A 67 -7.15 2.28 12.62
CA SER A 67 -7.93 3.36 11.95
C SER A 67 -7.17 4.65 11.60
N THR A 68 -5.87 4.72 11.87
CA THR A 68 -5.04 5.84 11.39
C THR A 68 -4.96 5.83 9.86
N GLY A 69 -5.27 6.97 9.25
CA GLY A 69 -5.09 7.18 7.81
C GLY A 69 -3.62 7.14 7.41
N LEU A 70 -3.34 6.65 6.20
CA LEU A 70 -1.99 6.66 5.66
C LEU A 70 -2.00 6.96 4.17
N ALA A 71 -0.89 7.50 3.68
CA ALA A 71 -0.64 7.70 2.26
C ALA A 71 0.58 6.89 1.83
N VAL A 72 0.56 6.40 0.59
CA VAL A 72 1.68 5.68 -0.02
C VAL A 72 2.10 6.42 -1.27
N VAL A 73 3.39 6.72 -1.37
CA VAL A 73 4.00 7.38 -2.54
C VAL A 73 5.16 6.52 -3.07
N GLN A 74 5.36 6.54 -4.38
CA GLN A 74 6.39 5.72 -5.02
C GLN A 74 7.75 6.43 -5.05
N SER A 75 7.76 7.73 -5.34
CA SER A 75 8.94 8.58 -5.42
C SER A 75 8.66 9.92 -4.74
N LEU A 76 9.72 10.56 -4.22
CA LEU A 76 9.71 11.93 -3.73
C LEU A 76 10.42 12.90 -4.67
N ALA A 77 11.06 12.39 -5.72
CA ALA A 77 11.72 13.25 -6.69
C ALA A 77 10.65 14.07 -7.42
N ASP A 78 10.88 15.38 -7.49
CA ASP A 78 10.20 16.23 -8.44
C ASP A 78 10.67 15.79 -9.84
N ASP A 79 9.75 15.30 -10.67
CA ASP A 79 10.00 15.11 -12.10
C ASP A 79 10.18 16.53 -12.72
N GLU A 80 11.40 17.07 -12.68
CA GLU A 80 11.86 18.07 -13.65
C GLU A 80 12.24 17.40 -14.98
#